data_AF-A0AAD1V6A2-F1
#
_entry.id   AF-A0AAD1V6A2-F1
#
_cell.length_a   1.000
_cell.length_b   1.000
_cell.length_c   1.000
_cell.angle_alpha   90.00
_cell.angle_beta   90.00
_cell.angle_gamma   90.00
#
_symmetry.space_group_name_H-M   'P 1'
#
loop_
_entity.id
_entity.type
_entity.pdbx_description
1 polymer ?
#
loop_
_entity_poly.entity_id
_entity_poly.type
_entity_poly.pdbx_seq_one_letter_code
_entity_poly.pdbx_strand_id
1 'polypeptide(L)'
;MKVTYQYQFYPDTNQKISLNQWLRICRYWYNRQLGDRFDWWEMNRTAINACPLKTSIAAPREKPNYYHQKQQLPILKKDLVKVFHSGELLDFKQVDSTVLQDVSKRIDKAFERFIVGDGKGTKSGRPRFKTEADYRTMTFSTAGNDWIKLIRKNWVYIRLPKLGIVKVRMHRPIPSGFVVKQVSVTRKADGWFIQLILEDISVPQFTPDQVIPNLLNRDSINPG
;
A
#
# COMPACT_ATOMS: atom_id res chain seq x y z
N MET A 1 -3.91 -21.20 3.98
CA MET A 1 -4.30 -20.27 5.07
C MET A 1 -3.35 -19.07 5.11
N LYS A 2 -3.79 -17.84 5.44
CA LYS A 2 -2.90 -16.67 5.62
C LYS A 2 -2.93 -16.18 7.07
N VAL A 3 -1.77 -15.99 7.68
CA VAL A 3 -1.62 -15.45 9.04
C VAL A 3 -0.62 -14.29 9.05
N THR A 4 -0.81 -13.33 9.96
CA THR A 4 0.09 -12.18 10.10
C THR A 4 0.72 -12.18 11.49
N TYR A 5 2.05 -12.27 11.55
CA TYR A 5 2.81 -12.22 12.79
C TYR A 5 3.53 -10.89 12.92
N GLN A 6 3.42 -10.22 14.07
CA GLN A 6 4.09 -8.94 14.33
C GLN A 6 5.21 -9.13 15.35
N TYR A 7 6.42 -8.69 15.02
CA TYR A 7 7.60 -8.81 15.88
C TYR A 7 8.27 -7.46 16.10
N GLN A 8 9.03 -7.35 17.18
CA GLN A 8 9.81 -6.15 17.46
C GLN A 8 11.08 -6.15 16.60
N PHE A 9 11.32 -5.05 15.91
CA PHE A 9 12.44 -4.85 15.01
C PHE A 9 13.43 -3.89 15.66
N TYR A 10 14.70 -4.29 15.71
CA TYR A 10 15.80 -3.53 16.29
C TYR A 10 16.76 -3.05 15.18
N PRO A 11 16.40 -2.00 14.43
CA PRO A 11 17.30 -1.39 13.46
C PRO A 11 18.50 -0.74 14.15
N ASP A 12 19.65 -0.80 13.48
CA ASP A 12 20.80 0.04 13.85
C ASP A 12 20.54 1.53 13.53
N THR A 13 21.46 2.41 13.92
CA THR A 13 21.32 3.86 13.73
C THR A 13 21.19 4.25 12.25
N ASN A 14 22.00 3.65 11.37
CA ASN A 14 21.96 3.95 9.94
C ASN A 14 20.67 3.43 9.30
N GLN A 15 20.24 2.23 9.68
CA GLN A 15 18.96 1.65 9.26
C GLN A 15 17.78 2.52 9.70
N LYS A 16 17.79 3.08 10.93
CA LYS A 16 16.76 4.01 11.39
C LYS A 16 16.69 5.26 10.52
N ILE A 17 17.85 5.84 10.17
CA ILE A 17 17.92 7.03 9.30
C ILE A 17 17.32 6.69 7.93
N SER A 18 17.77 5.60 7.30
CA SER A 18 17.25 5.15 6.01
C SER A 18 15.74 4.89 6.05
N LEU A 19 15.24 4.20 7.07
CA LEU A 19 13.81 3.91 7.21
C LEU A 19 12.96 5.18 7.38
N ASN A 20 13.45 6.18 8.11
CA ASN A 20 12.77 7.47 8.25
C ASN A 20 12.73 8.22 6.92
N GLN A 21 13.84 8.25 6.18
CA GLN A 21 13.90 8.84 4.84
C GLN A 21 12.95 8.11 3.88
N TRP A 22 12.87 6.78 3.96
CA TRP A 22 11.96 5.99 3.14
C TRP A 22 10.49 6.27 3.46
N LEU A 23 10.13 6.41 4.74
CA LEU A 23 8.78 6.85 5.14
C LEU A 23 8.46 8.23 4.58
N ARG A 24 9.41 9.17 4.63
CA ARG A 24 9.28 10.52 4.07
C ARG A 24 9.02 10.51 2.56
N ILE A 25 9.75 9.68 1.81
CA ILE A 25 9.58 9.49 0.36
C ILE A 25 8.22 8.83 0.06
N CYS A 26 7.87 7.76 0.78
CA CYS A 26 6.60 7.07 0.60
C CYS A 26 5.40 7.98 0.90
N ARG A 27 5.48 8.81 1.95
CA ARG A 27 4.47 9.81 2.30
C ARG A 27 4.31 10.86 1.21
N TYR A 28 5.42 11.38 0.69
CA TYR A 28 5.39 12.33 -0.43
C TYR A 28 4.74 11.71 -1.67
N TRP A 29 5.16 10.50 -2.01
CA TRP A 29 4.61 9.78 -3.17
C TRP A 29 3.11 9.49 -3.01
N TYR A 30 2.67 9.18 -1.78
CA TYR A 30 1.25 9.04 -1.48
C TYR A 30 0.48 10.34 -1.71
N ASN A 31 0.92 11.43 -1.09
CA ASN A 31 0.20 12.70 -1.16
C ASN A 31 0.18 13.28 -2.58
N ARG A 32 1.28 13.15 -3.33
CA ARG A 32 1.36 13.60 -4.74
C ARG A 32 0.34 12.89 -5.63
N GLN A 33 0.27 11.56 -5.56
CA GLN A 33 -0.68 10.77 -6.35
C GLN A 33 -2.14 11.01 -5.93
N LEU A 34 -2.38 11.23 -4.63
CA LEU A 34 -3.71 11.56 -4.14
C LEU A 34 -4.17 12.94 -4.64
N GLY A 35 -3.26 13.92 -4.64
CA GLY A 35 -3.53 15.26 -5.18
C GLY A 35 -3.91 15.19 -6.65
N ASP A 36 -3.08 14.55 -7.47
CA ASP A 36 -3.32 14.37 -8.91
C ASP A 36 -4.70 13.74 -9.22
N ARG A 37 -5.10 12.73 -8.43
CA ARG A 37 -6.42 12.10 -8.53
C ARG A 37 -7.56 13.04 -8.14
N PHE A 38 -7.40 13.84 -7.09
CA PHE A 38 -8.41 14.82 -6.70
C PHE A 38 -8.50 15.97 -7.70
N ASP A 39 -7.38 16.48 -8.19
CA ASP A 39 -7.35 17.50 -9.24
C ASP A 39 -8.13 16.99 -10.46
N TRP A 40 -7.95 15.71 -10.83
CA TRP A 40 -8.69 15.11 -11.95
C TRP A 40 -10.18 15.00 -11.63
N TRP A 41 -10.51 14.50 -10.44
CA TRP A 41 -11.88 14.33 -9.98
C TRP A 41 -12.65 15.65 -9.95
N GLU A 42 -12.06 16.72 -9.43
CA GLU A 42 -12.68 18.04 -9.30
C GLU A 42 -12.84 18.72 -10.66
N MET A 43 -11.90 18.54 -11.59
CA MET A 43 -11.99 19.07 -12.96
C MET A 43 -13.02 18.35 -13.84
N ASN A 44 -13.37 17.10 -13.54
CA ASN A 44 -14.26 16.28 -14.37
C ASN A 44 -15.64 16.04 -13.75
N ARG A 45 -15.90 16.54 -12.53
CA ARG A 45 -17.21 16.39 -11.87
C ARG A 45 -18.10 17.59 -12.20
N THR A 46 -19.24 17.31 -12.81
CA THR A 46 -20.33 18.29 -12.99
C THR A 46 -21.54 17.85 -12.18
N ALA A 47 -22.25 18.79 -11.56
CA ALA A 47 -23.52 18.49 -10.90
C ALA A 47 -24.55 18.10 -11.97
N ILE A 48 -25.28 17.00 -11.74
CA ILE A 48 -26.29 16.49 -12.70
C ILE A 48 -27.36 17.55 -12.98
N ASN A 49 -27.65 18.40 -12.00
CA ASN A 49 -28.71 19.40 -12.01
C ASN A 49 -28.22 20.84 -12.26
N ALA A 50 -26.94 21.06 -12.55
CA ALA A 50 -26.43 22.41 -12.81
C ALA A 50 -25.19 22.38 -13.71
N CYS A 51 -25.27 23.08 -14.84
CA CYS A 51 -24.10 23.41 -15.67
C CYS A 51 -23.79 24.91 -15.52
N PRO A 52 -22.63 25.31 -14.99
CA PRO A 52 -22.26 26.72 -14.93
C PRO A 52 -22.06 27.29 -16.35
N LEU A 53 -22.84 28.31 -16.73
CA LEU A 53 -22.78 28.97 -18.05
C LEU A 53 -21.43 29.67 -18.35
N LYS A 54 -20.59 29.87 -17.32
CA LYS A 54 -19.21 30.33 -17.42
C LYS A 54 -18.32 29.37 -16.63
N THR A 55 -17.79 28.35 -17.30
CA THR A 55 -16.76 27.48 -16.74
C THR A 55 -15.60 27.36 -17.72
N SER A 56 -14.37 27.53 -17.24
CA SER A 56 -13.20 27.13 -18.02
C SER A 56 -13.16 25.60 -18.01
N ILE A 57 -13.44 24.99 -19.16
CA ILE A 57 -13.33 23.54 -19.31
C ILE A 57 -11.84 23.19 -19.14
N ALA A 58 -11.52 22.38 -18.13
CA ALA A 58 -10.16 21.87 -17.97
C ALA A 58 -9.78 21.07 -19.21
N ALA A 59 -8.53 21.15 -19.64
CA ALA A 59 -8.05 20.37 -20.77
C ALA A 59 -8.35 18.87 -20.54
N PRO A 60 -8.96 18.16 -21.52
CA PRO A 60 -9.22 16.74 -21.39
C PRO A 60 -7.91 16.00 -21.09
N ARG A 61 -7.89 15.28 -19.97
CA ARG A 61 -6.76 14.45 -19.57
C ARG A 61 -7.25 13.09 -19.08
N GLU A 62 -6.45 12.07 -19.32
CA GLU A 62 -6.77 10.71 -18.89
C GLU A 62 -6.88 10.60 -17.37
N LYS A 63 -7.78 9.72 -16.91
CA LYS A 63 -7.97 9.44 -15.49
C LYS A 63 -6.69 8.88 -14.87
N PRO A 64 -6.14 9.51 -13.82
CA PRO A 64 -5.03 8.93 -13.07
C PRO A 64 -5.44 7.61 -12.44
N ASN A 65 -4.78 6.53 -12.84
CA ASN A 65 -4.98 5.18 -12.33
C ASN A 65 -3.66 4.62 -11.78
N TYR A 66 -3.72 3.44 -11.15
CA TYR A 66 -2.54 2.76 -10.63
C TYR A 66 -1.43 2.59 -11.68
N TYR A 67 -1.77 2.21 -12.91
CA TYR A 67 -0.80 1.92 -13.96
C TYR A 67 -0.07 3.18 -14.43
N HIS A 68 -0.79 4.27 -14.70
CA HIS A 68 -0.22 5.55 -15.13
C HIS A 68 0.73 6.11 -14.06
N GLN A 69 0.30 6.11 -12.80
CA GLN A 69 1.12 6.62 -11.70
C GLN A 69 2.33 5.71 -11.44
N LYS A 70 2.18 4.39 -11.57
CA LYS A 70 3.32 3.45 -11.49
C LYS A 70 4.36 3.70 -12.59
N GLN A 71 3.94 4.03 -13.81
CA GLN A 71 4.85 4.34 -14.92
C GLN A 71 5.68 5.61 -14.72
N GLN A 72 5.32 6.47 -13.75
CA GLN A 72 6.14 7.63 -13.38
C GLN A 72 7.36 7.24 -12.55
N LEU A 73 7.35 6.08 -11.87
CA LEU A 73 8.44 5.68 -10.97
C LEU A 73 9.82 5.57 -11.64
N PRO A 74 9.97 4.99 -12.86
CA PRO A 74 11.24 5.00 -13.57
C PRO A 74 11.78 6.42 -13.83
N ILE A 75 10.89 7.36 -14.17
CA ILE A 75 11.25 8.76 -14.43
C ILE A 75 11.72 9.43 -13.13
N LEU A 76 10.93 9.28 -12.06
CA LEU A 76 11.24 9.85 -10.74
C LEU A 76 12.51 9.26 -10.10
N LYS A 77 13.00 8.10 -10.57
CA LYS A 77 14.22 7.48 -10.08
C LYS A 77 15.48 7.90 -10.83
N LYS A 78 15.36 8.64 -11.93
CA LYS A 78 16.51 9.14 -12.69
C LYS A 78 17.23 10.25 -11.92
N ASP A 79 16.46 11.20 -11.39
CA ASP A 79 16.97 12.40 -10.74
C ASP A 79 16.36 12.62 -9.36
N LEU A 80 16.94 13.55 -8.60
CA LEU A 80 16.39 14.02 -7.34
C LEU A 80 15.07 14.76 -7.57
N VAL A 81 14.06 14.42 -6.78
CA VAL A 81 12.75 15.06 -6.86
C VAL A 81 12.70 16.21 -5.87
N LYS A 82 12.63 17.45 -6.36
CA LYS A 82 12.43 18.63 -5.52
C LYS A 82 10.98 18.73 -5.05
N VAL A 83 10.78 18.83 -3.74
CA VAL A 83 9.47 19.06 -3.14
C VAL A 83 9.11 20.53 -3.32
N PHE A 84 7.97 20.80 -3.96
CA PHE A 84 7.54 22.17 -4.29
C PHE A 84 7.50 23.11 -3.09
N HIS A 85 6.87 22.69 -1.98
CA HIS A 85 6.64 23.56 -0.84
C HIS A 85 7.84 23.70 0.11
N SER A 86 8.69 22.68 0.24
CA SER A 86 9.81 22.68 1.21
C SER A 86 11.18 22.87 0.57
N GLY A 87 11.30 22.74 -0.76
CA GLY A 87 12.58 22.75 -1.47
C GLY A 87 13.45 21.52 -1.22
N GLU A 88 13.01 20.58 -0.37
CA GLU A 88 13.72 19.34 -0.04
C GLU A 88 13.93 18.47 -1.28
N LEU A 89 15.11 17.84 -1.39
CA LEU A 89 15.44 16.91 -2.46
C LEU A 89 15.23 15.47 -1.99
N LEU A 90 14.33 14.75 -2.68
CA LEU A 90 14.01 13.37 -2.38
C LEU A 90 14.60 12.42 -3.42
N ASP A 91 15.36 11.45 -2.96
CA ASP A 91 15.94 10.41 -3.80
C ASP A 91 15.10 9.13 -3.79
N PHE A 92 14.28 8.94 -4.82
CA PHE A 92 13.45 7.74 -4.98
C PHE A 92 14.27 6.48 -5.27
N LYS A 93 15.55 6.59 -5.64
CA LYS A 93 16.43 5.45 -5.88
C LYS A 93 16.77 4.73 -4.59
N GLN A 94 16.70 5.39 -3.43
CA GLN A 94 16.99 4.77 -2.13
C GLN A 94 15.93 3.75 -1.71
N VAL A 95 14.68 3.95 -2.11
CA VAL A 95 13.55 3.08 -1.73
C VAL A 95 13.41 1.94 -2.73
N ASP A 96 13.07 0.76 -2.21
CA ASP A 96 12.79 -0.40 -3.05
C ASP A 96 11.59 -0.15 -3.99
N SER A 97 11.64 -0.70 -5.21
CA SER A 97 10.57 -0.48 -6.20
C SER A 97 9.24 -1.09 -5.78
N THR A 98 9.25 -2.19 -5.02
CA THR A 98 8.04 -2.88 -4.58
C THR A 98 7.32 -2.09 -3.49
N VAL A 99 8.08 -1.42 -2.62
CA VAL A 99 7.54 -0.51 -1.60
C VAL A 99 6.84 0.68 -2.24
N LEU A 100 7.48 1.33 -3.22
CA LEU A 100 6.88 2.46 -3.94
C LEU A 100 5.62 2.06 -4.72
N GLN A 101 5.61 0.84 -5.29
CA GLN A 101 4.42 0.27 -5.94
C GLN A 101 3.30 -0.03 -4.94
N ASP A 102 3.60 -0.52 -3.73
CA ASP A 102 2.60 -0.70 -2.67
C ASP A 102 1.93 0.63 -2.30
N VAL A 103 2.70 1.73 -2.25
CA VAL A 103 2.13 3.07 -2.02
C VAL A 103 1.07 3.41 -3.07
N SER A 104 1.38 3.20 -4.35
CA SER A 104 0.42 3.41 -5.44
C SER A 104 -0.82 2.52 -5.29
N LYS A 105 -0.65 1.24 -4.94
CA LYS A 105 -1.78 0.32 -4.68
C LYS A 105 -2.66 0.78 -3.51
N ARG A 106 -2.03 1.34 -2.46
CA ARG A 106 -2.73 1.82 -1.25
C ARG A 106 -3.65 3.00 -1.57
N ILE A 107 -3.21 3.91 -2.43
CA ILE A 107 -4.00 5.05 -2.89
C ILE A 107 -5.13 4.58 -3.78
N ASP A 108 -4.84 3.65 -4.69
CA ASP A 108 -5.82 3.12 -5.62
C ASP A 108 -7.03 2.53 -4.89
N LYS A 109 -6.76 1.66 -3.92
CA LYS A 109 -7.80 1.09 -3.04
C LYS A 109 -8.52 2.14 -2.21
N ALA A 110 -7.81 3.16 -1.70
CA ALA A 110 -8.43 4.22 -0.91
C ALA A 110 -9.38 5.07 -1.75
N PHE A 111 -8.99 5.39 -2.99
CA PHE A 111 -9.77 6.19 -3.91
C PHE A 111 -10.96 5.41 -4.49
N GLU A 112 -10.78 4.13 -4.80
CA GLU A 112 -11.85 3.23 -5.23
C GLU A 112 -12.95 3.12 -4.15
N ARG A 113 -12.57 2.88 -2.88
CA ARG A 113 -13.51 2.84 -1.76
C ARG A 113 -14.30 4.13 -1.59
N PHE A 114 -13.65 5.26 -1.85
CA PHE A 114 -14.28 6.57 -1.82
C PHE A 114 -15.33 6.72 -2.92
N ILE A 115 -14.98 6.38 -4.17
CA ILE A 115 -15.91 6.46 -5.31
C ILE A 115 -17.10 5.51 -5.13
N VAL A 116 -16.84 4.25 -4.75
CA VAL A 116 -17.92 3.26 -4.54
C VAL A 116 -18.86 3.68 -3.42
N GLY A 117 -18.33 4.31 -2.37
CA GLY A 117 -19.15 4.87 -1.30
C GLY A 117 -20.06 6.00 -1.80
N ASP A 118 -19.47 6.99 -2.47
CA ASP A 118 -20.18 8.16 -3.03
C ASP A 118 -21.31 7.73 -3.97
N GLY A 119 -21.06 6.75 -4.84
CA GLY A 119 -22.06 6.21 -5.77
C GLY A 119 -23.21 5.43 -5.12
N LYS A 120 -23.00 4.84 -3.94
CA LYS A 120 -24.03 4.09 -3.19
C LYS A 120 -24.76 4.94 -2.15
N GLY A 121 -24.47 6.24 -2.07
CA GLY A 121 -25.01 7.12 -1.02
C GLY A 121 -24.45 6.82 0.37
N THR A 122 -23.39 6.02 0.48
CA THR A 122 -22.74 5.66 1.76
C THR A 122 -21.48 6.48 1.96
N LYS A 123 -21.31 7.09 3.13
CA LYS A 123 -20.15 7.97 3.40
C LYS A 123 -18.91 7.16 3.78
N SER A 124 -18.21 6.57 2.79
CA SER A 124 -16.92 5.87 2.99
C SER A 124 -15.75 6.79 3.40
N GLY A 125 -15.98 8.10 3.52
CA GLY A 125 -15.01 9.10 3.94
C GLY A 125 -14.03 9.48 2.83
N ARG A 126 -13.80 10.79 2.64
CA ARG A 126 -12.84 11.31 1.65
C ARG A 126 -11.40 10.95 2.07
N PRO A 127 -10.58 10.34 1.20
CA PRO A 127 -9.17 10.10 1.50
C PRO A 127 -8.45 11.41 1.79
N ARG A 128 -7.60 11.41 2.82
CA ARG A 128 -6.86 12.60 3.27
C ARG A 128 -5.38 12.47 2.98
N PHE A 129 -4.72 13.61 2.77
CA PHE A 129 -3.26 13.67 2.79
C PHE A 129 -2.72 13.14 4.11
N LYS A 130 -1.61 12.43 4.03
CA LYS A 130 -0.98 11.77 5.16
C LYS A 130 0.09 12.68 5.75
N THR A 131 -0.01 12.90 7.05
CA THR A 131 1.04 13.54 7.84
C THR A 131 2.15 12.55 8.18
N GLU A 132 3.22 13.02 8.81
CA GLU A 132 4.23 12.13 9.38
C GLU A 132 3.65 11.15 10.40
N ALA A 133 2.74 11.65 11.22
CA ALA A 133 2.07 10.85 12.22
C ALA A 133 1.12 9.81 11.59
N ASP A 134 0.63 9.99 10.37
CA ASP A 134 -0.30 9.05 9.74
C ASP A 134 0.40 7.99 8.88
N TYR A 135 1.51 8.34 8.23
CA TYR A 135 2.22 7.43 7.32
C TYR A 135 3.36 6.69 8.04
N ARG A 136 3.05 5.56 8.67
CA ARG A 136 3.99 4.81 9.52
C ARG A 136 4.49 3.48 8.96
N THR A 137 3.85 2.97 7.91
CA THR A 137 4.05 1.59 7.44
C THR A 137 4.51 1.54 5.98
N MET A 138 5.61 0.83 5.75
CA MET A 138 6.14 0.46 4.44
C MET A 138 6.03 -1.04 4.24
N THR A 139 5.70 -1.44 3.02
CA THR A 139 5.36 -2.83 2.72
C THR A 139 6.21 -3.34 1.58
N PHE A 140 6.88 -4.47 1.80
CA PHE A 140 7.61 -5.24 0.81
C PHE A 140 6.74 -6.41 0.35
N SER A 141 6.10 -6.26 -0.81
CA SER A 141 5.11 -7.22 -1.32
C SER A 141 5.71 -8.47 -1.97
N THR A 142 7.02 -8.50 -2.21
CA THR A 142 7.73 -9.61 -2.88
C THR A 142 8.66 -10.33 -1.92
N ALA A 143 8.28 -10.41 -0.65
CA ALA A 143 9.07 -11.14 0.32
C ALA A 143 9.00 -12.65 0.03
N GLY A 144 10.04 -13.36 0.44
CA GLY A 144 10.15 -14.81 0.28
C GLY A 144 10.93 -15.44 1.44
N ASN A 145 10.91 -16.77 1.52
CA ASN A 145 11.64 -17.50 2.56
C ASN A 145 13.15 -17.24 2.50
N ASP A 146 13.69 -16.99 1.31
CA ASP A 146 15.10 -16.64 1.09
C ASP A 146 15.53 -15.36 1.81
N TRP A 147 14.60 -14.54 2.29
CA TRP A 147 14.93 -13.34 3.04
C TRP A 147 15.29 -13.68 4.48
N ILE A 148 14.80 -14.80 5.02
CA ILE A 148 15.22 -15.30 6.33
C ILE A 148 16.63 -15.87 6.17
N LYS A 149 17.62 -15.23 6.80
CA LYS A 149 19.02 -15.64 6.71
C LYS A 149 19.43 -16.58 7.84
N LEU A 150 18.91 -16.32 9.02
CA LEU A 150 19.35 -17.00 10.22
C LEU A 150 18.28 -16.88 11.29
N ILE A 151 17.99 -18.00 11.94
CA ILE A 151 17.17 -18.07 13.15
C ILE A 151 18.07 -18.58 14.28
N ARG A 152 18.18 -17.82 15.36
CA ARG A 152 18.95 -18.20 16.56
C ARG A 152 18.12 -17.92 17.80
N LYS A 153 17.71 -18.97 18.52
CA LYS A 153 16.84 -18.87 19.71
C LYS A 153 15.60 -18.01 19.37
N ASN A 154 15.46 -16.85 20.03
CA ASN A 154 14.34 -15.92 19.86
C ASN A 154 14.67 -14.76 18.89
N TRP A 155 15.71 -14.89 18.08
CA TRP A 155 16.13 -13.87 17.12
C TRP A 155 16.05 -14.40 15.70
N VAL A 156 15.53 -13.58 14.79
CA VAL A 156 15.55 -13.83 13.35
C VAL A 156 16.25 -12.68 12.64
N TYR A 157 17.11 -13.04 11.69
CA TYR A 157 17.82 -12.10 10.82
C TYR A 157 17.19 -12.17 9.44
N ILE A 158 16.57 -11.06 9.04
CA ILE A 158 15.85 -10.97 7.77
C ILE A 158 16.62 -10.01 6.87
N ARG A 159 16.81 -10.34 5.60
CA ARG A 159 17.39 -9.44 4.61
C ARG A 159 16.26 -8.62 3.97
N LEU A 160 16.28 -7.31 4.17
CA LEU A 160 15.40 -6.38 3.48
C LEU A 160 16.13 -5.75 2.27
N PRO A 161 15.47 -5.63 1.10
CA PRO A 161 16.06 -4.96 -0.06
C PRO A 161 16.53 -3.56 0.28
N LYS A 162 17.74 -3.19 -0.17
CA LYS A 162 18.42 -1.89 0.05
C LYS A 162 18.76 -1.52 1.49
N LEU A 163 18.13 -2.14 2.49
CA LEU A 163 18.40 -1.89 3.90
C LEU A 163 19.47 -2.84 4.46
N GLY A 164 19.57 -4.05 3.90
CA GLY A 164 20.49 -5.08 4.36
C GLY A 164 19.87 -6.03 5.38
N ILE A 165 20.71 -6.64 6.22
CA ILE A 165 20.27 -7.61 7.22
C ILE A 165 19.76 -6.86 8.46
N VAL A 166 18.53 -7.19 8.86
CA VAL A 166 17.86 -6.62 10.03
C VAL A 166 17.66 -7.66 11.12
N LYS A 167 17.78 -7.22 12.38
CA LYS A 167 17.62 -8.04 13.57
C LYS A 167 16.21 -7.89 14.15
N VAL A 168 15.50 -9.01 14.30
CA VAL A 168 14.11 -9.04 14.75
C VAL A 168 13.97 -10.01 15.92
N ARG A 169 13.28 -9.58 16.99
CA ARG A 169 13.01 -10.40 18.17
C ARG A 169 11.68 -11.13 17.99
N MET A 170 11.75 -12.46 17.87
CA MET A 170 10.60 -13.34 17.78
C MET A 170 10.11 -13.72 19.18
N HIS A 171 8.82 -13.53 19.43
CA HIS A 171 8.15 -14.10 20.60
C HIS A 171 7.36 -15.38 20.25
N ARG A 172 7.13 -15.64 18.96
CA ARG A 172 6.59 -16.88 18.42
C ARG A 172 7.53 -17.41 17.34
N PRO A 173 7.77 -18.73 17.28
CA PRO A 173 8.46 -19.32 16.15
C PRO A 173 7.59 -19.19 14.88
N ILE A 174 8.25 -19.12 13.73
CA ILE A 174 7.57 -19.24 12.43
C ILE A 174 7.16 -20.71 12.30
N PRO A 175 5.87 -21.04 12.05
CA PRO A 175 5.45 -22.43 12.02
C PRO A 175 6.02 -23.13 10.77
N SER A 176 6.31 -24.42 10.91
CA SER A 176 6.79 -25.25 9.79
C SER A 176 5.76 -25.28 8.66
N GLY A 177 6.21 -25.28 7.40
CA GLY A 177 5.35 -25.30 6.21
C GLY A 177 4.82 -23.94 5.74
N PHE A 178 5.04 -22.85 6.49
CA PHE A 178 4.63 -21.51 6.06
C PHE A 178 5.67 -20.83 5.16
N VAL A 179 5.19 -20.12 4.16
CA VAL A 179 6.00 -19.28 3.26
C VAL A 179 5.76 -17.81 3.59
N VAL A 180 6.85 -17.03 3.74
CA VAL A 180 6.78 -15.58 3.86
C VAL A 180 6.34 -15.00 2.52
N LYS A 181 5.20 -14.32 2.50
CA LYS A 181 4.64 -13.69 1.29
C LYS A 181 4.94 -12.19 1.23
N GLN A 182 4.85 -11.54 2.38
CA GLN A 182 4.97 -10.08 2.47
C GLN A 182 5.55 -9.70 3.83
N VAL A 183 6.38 -8.66 3.82
CA VAL A 183 7.00 -8.10 5.02
C VAL A 183 6.60 -6.63 5.09
N SER A 184 6.08 -6.17 6.22
CA SER A 184 5.74 -4.75 6.42
C SER A 184 6.47 -4.20 7.63
N VAL A 185 7.15 -3.06 7.48
CA VAL A 185 7.87 -2.39 8.57
C VAL A 185 7.05 -1.19 9.01
N THR A 186 6.75 -1.12 10.30
CA THR A 186 5.91 -0.07 10.91
C THR A 186 6.65 0.64 12.04
N ARG A 187 6.65 1.97 12.01
CA ARG A 187 7.13 2.82 13.11
C ARG A 187 5.97 3.07 14.09
N LYS A 188 6.13 2.68 15.35
CA LYS A 188 5.21 3.03 16.46
C LYS A 188 5.94 3.93 17.46
N ALA A 189 5.21 4.43 18.47
CA ALA A 189 5.80 5.21 19.56
C ALA A 189 6.88 4.41 20.31
N ASP A 190 6.61 3.13 20.57
CA ASP A 190 7.51 2.23 21.31
C ASP A 190 8.71 1.72 20.50
N GLY A 191 8.81 2.10 19.23
CA GLY A 191 9.88 1.70 18.33
C GLY A 191 9.38 1.04 17.04
N TRP A 192 10.27 0.25 16.44
CA TRP A 192 10.02 -0.36 15.13
C TRP A 192 9.48 -1.77 15.25
N PHE A 193 8.53 -2.10 14.39
CA PHE A 193 7.91 -3.40 14.31
C PHE A 193 7.94 -3.92 12.88
N ILE A 194 8.03 -5.23 12.74
CA ILE A 194 7.93 -5.93 11.46
C ILE A 194 6.72 -6.86 11.49
N GLN A 195 5.94 -6.86 10.43
CA GLN A 195 4.78 -7.71 10.22
C GLN A 195 5.11 -8.68 9.09
N LEU A 196 5.15 -9.96 9.41
CA LEU A 196 5.35 -11.05 8.45
C LEU A 196 3.98 -11.63 8.11
N ILE A 197 3.60 -11.54 6.84
CA ILE A 197 2.44 -12.26 6.32
C ILE A 197 2.96 -13.62 5.84
N LEU A 198 2.48 -14.65 6.50
CA LEU A 198 2.82 -16.04 6.24
C LEU A 198 1.63 -16.72 5.55
N GLU A 199 1.92 -17.52 4.54
CA GLU A 199 0.93 -18.29 3.79
C GLU A 199 1.28 -19.77 3.85
N ASP A 200 0.30 -20.58 4.24
CA ASP A 200 0.36 -22.02 4.13
C ASP A 200 -0.37 -22.45 2.85
N ILE A 201 0.40 -23.07 1.95
CA ILE A 201 -0.02 -23.52 0.62
C ILE A 201 -0.82 -24.83 0.73
N SER A 202 -0.64 -25.61 1.81
CA SER A 202 -1.27 -26.93 1.98
C SER A 202 -2.78 -26.86 2.24
N VAL A 203 -3.26 -25.75 2.80
CA VAL A 203 -4.69 -25.54 3.08
C VAL A 203 -5.36 -24.88 1.87
N PRO A 204 -6.25 -25.59 1.14
CA PRO A 204 -6.94 -25.05 -0.02
C PRO A 204 -7.80 -23.84 0.36
N GLN A 205 -7.84 -22.83 -0.52
CA GLN A 205 -8.73 -21.68 -0.33
C GLN A 205 -10.13 -22.07 -0.76
N PHE A 206 -11.09 -21.97 0.15
CA PHE A 206 -12.50 -22.10 -0.19
C PHE A 206 -12.89 -20.92 -1.10
N THR A 207 -13.21 -21.23 -2.35
CA THR A 207 -13.77 -20.26 -3.30
C THR A 207 -15.24 -20.59 -3.38
N PRO A 208 -16.16 -19.75 -2.83
CA PRO A 208 -17.59 -20.02 -3.00
C PRO A 208 -17.91 -19.98 -4.50
N ASP A 209 -18.66 -20.98 -4.96
CA ASP A 209 -19.13 -21.01 -6.34
C ASP A 209 -19.90 -19.72 -6.64
N GLN A 210 -19.49 -19.01 -7.68
CA GLN A 210 -20.25 -17.86 -8.17
C GLN A 210 -21.53 -18.40 -8.81
N VAL A 211 -22.61 -18.46 -8.05
CA VAL A 211 -23.94 -18.77 -8.58
C VAL A 211 -24.35 -17.59 -9.47
N ILE A 212 -24.14 -17.74 -10.78
CA ILE A 212 -24.71 -16.82 -11.76
C ILE A 212 -26.22 -17.08 -11.76
N PRO A 213 -27.06 -16.09 -11.45
CA PRO A 213 -28.50 -16.28 -11.46
C PRO A 213 -28.99 -16.49 -12.90
N ASN A 214 -29.26 -17.75 -13.25
CA ASN A 214 -29.91 -18.13 -14.50
C ASN A 214 -31.38 -18.48 -14.21
N LEU A 215 -32.25 -18.46 -15.25
CA LEU A 215 -33.69 -18.73 -15.10
C LEU A 215 -33.98 -20.04 -14.33
N LEU A 216 -33.15 -21.07 -14.51
CA LEU A 216 -33.26 -22.37 -13.86
C LEU A 216 -33.01 -22.36 -12.34
N ASN A 217 -32.33 -21.33 -11.82
CA ASN A 217 -31.98 -21.21 -10.40
C ASN A 217 -33.00 -20.40 -9.58
N ARG A 218 -34.10 -19.93 -10.20
CA ARG A 218 -35.17 -19.21 -9.50
C ARG A 218 -36.21 -20.13 -8.87
N ASP A 219 -36.42 -21.32 -9.43
CA ASP A 219 -37.56 -22.18 -9.06
C ASP A 219 -37.25 -23.13 -7.89
N SER A 220 -36.05 -23.09 -7.33
CA SER A 220 -35.62 -23.98 -6.24
C SER A 220 -35.93 -23.46 -4.83
N ILE A 221 -36.53 -22.28 -4.70
CA ILE A 221 -36.95 -21.71 -3.40
C ILE A 221 -38.45 -21.95 -3.25
N ASN A 222 -38.81 -23.16 -2.82
CA ASN A 222 -40.18 -23.50 -2.42
C ASN A 222 -40.58 -22.68 -1.16
N PRO A 223 -41.74 -22.00 -1.16
CA PRO A 223 -42.34 -21.49 0.06
C PRO A 223 -43.08 -22.64 0.78
N GLY A 224 -42.66 -22.92 2.02
CA GLY A 224 -43.46 -23.69 2.98
C GLY A 224 -44.36 -22.77 3.79
#